data_AF-A0A3B8L256-F1
#
_entry.id   AF-A0A3B8L256-F1
#
_cell.length_a   1.000
_cell.length_b   1.000
_cell.length_c   1.000
_cell.angle_alpha   90.00
_cell.angle_beta   90.00
_cell.angle_gamma   90.00
#
_symmetry.space_group_name_H-M   'P 1'
#
loop_
_entity.id
_entity.type
_entity.pdbx_description
1 polymer ?
#
loop_
_entity_poly.entity_id
_entity_poly.type
_entity_poly.pdbx_seq_one_letter_code
_entity_poly.pdbx_strand_id
1 'polypeptide(L)'
;FVTNDPYRGGSHLPDVTVVTPVHHHEDGRLLFFTASRAHHAEIGGIVPGSMPPFSRSLGDEGVLIRNFRLVDRGASREDALRELLASGPHPSRNVPENLADVSAQVAANNSGVVQLGQLVQRYSLEVVAAYMGHIQQAASEKMRLALGEIPDGTYNRTDHLDNGSPITVSIAIAGETAEVDFSGTGPVMDSNLNANRAIVTAACLYVFRCLINEDIPLNSGVLEPVTIRLPECLLNPPEHEAPSRSAAVVGGNVETSQRVV
;
A
#
# COMPACT_ATOMS: atom_id res chain seq x y z
N PHE A 1 -7.59 -12.51 5.74
CA PHE A 1 -6.22 -12.71 5.20
C PHE A 1 -5.31 -11.66 5.82
N VAL A 2 -4.04 -11.98 6.02
CA VAL A 2 -3.02 -11.08 6.59
C VAL A 2 -1.86 -11.01 5.61
N THR A 3 -1.35 -9.81 5.32
CA THR A 3 -0.20 -9.61 4.44
C THR A 3 0.57 -8.35 4.82
N ASN A 4 1.89 -8.38 4.67
CA ASN A 4 2.74 -7.18 4.72
C ASN A 4 3.72 -7.14 3.54
N ASP A 5 3.50 -7.96 2.51
CA ASP A 5 4.42 -8.12 1.39
C ASP A 5 4.50 -6.83 0.55
N PRO A 6 5.67 -6.15 0.51
CA PRO A 6 5.83 -4.88 -0.20
C PRO A 6 5.70 -5.05 -1.72
N TYR A 7 5.97 -6.25 -2.24
CA TYR A 7 5.82 -6.56 -3.68
C TYR A 7 4.38 -6.88 -4.08
N ARG A 8 3.46 -6.97 -3.10
CA ARG A 8 2.04 -7.28 -3.31
C ARG A 8 1.10 -6.21 -2.76
N GLY A 9 1.57 -4.95 -2.71
CA GLY A 9 0.77 -3.79 -2.28
C GLY A 9 1.00 -3.34 -0.84
N GLY A 10 1.90 -3.99 -0.09
CA GLY A 10 2.41 -3.48 1.18
C GLY A 10 3.34 -2.27 0.97
N SER A 11 3.48 -1.41 1.98
CA SER A 11 4.48 -0.32 2.00
C SER A 11 5.85 -0.86 2.44
N HIS A 12 5.89 -1.54 3.58
CA HIS A 12 7.05 -2.18 4.19
C HIS A 12 6.57 -3.24 5.18
N LEU A 13 7.45 -4.12 5.66
CA LEU A 13 7.04 -5.25 6.53
C LEU A 13 6.29 -4.84 7.81
N PRO A 14 6.61 -3.72 8.49
CA PRO A 14 5.86 -3.29 9.68
C PRO A 14 4.40 -2.98 9.41
N ASP A 15 4.03 -2.60 8.18
CA ASP A 15 2.65 -2.24 7.86
C ASP A 15 1.85 -3.50 7.47
N VAL A 16 1.28 -4.15 8.48
CA VAL A 16 0.48 -5.35 8.32
C VAL A 16 -0.94 -4.98 7.90
N THR A 17 -1.41 -5.57 6.80
CA THR A 17 -2.76 -5.40 6.27
C THR A 17 -3.58 -6.65 6.51
N VAL A 18 -4.73 -6.49 7.18
CA VAL A 18 -5.76 -7.52 7.30
C VAL A 18 -6.86 -7.22 6.30
N VAL A 19 -7.20 -8.20 5.47
CA VAL A 19 -8.26 -8.11 4.46
C VAL A 19 -9.32 -9.18 4.72
N THR A 20 -10.58 -8.77 4.81
CA THR A 20 -11.73 -9.62 5.09
C THR A 20 -12.71 -9.57 3.91
N PRO A 21 -12.90 -10.67 3.17
CA PRO A 21 -13.90 -10.72 2.12
C PRO A 21 -15.32 -10.72 2.70
N VAL A 22 -16.19 -9.89 2.14
CA VAL A 22 -17.62 -9.83 2.45
C VAL A 22 -18.35 -10.66 1.41
N HIS A 23 -19.01 -11.74 1.84
CA HIS A 23 -19.76 -12.61 0.94
C HIS A 23 -21.26 -12.37 1.11
N HIS A 24 -22.00 -12.58 0.03
CA HIS A 24 -23.45 -12.63 0.05
C HIS A 24 -23.90 -13.86 0.83
N HIS A 25 -24.89 -13.66 1.70
CA HIS A 25 -25.28 -14.65 2.71
C HIS A 25 -25.99 -15.89 2.13
N GLU A 26 -26.67 -15.77 0.99
CA GLU A 26 -27.47 -16.87 0.42
C GLU A 26 -26.66 -17.77 -0.52
N ASP A 27 -25.86 -17.17 -1.41
CA ASP A 27 -25.16 -17.87 -2.50
C ASP A 27 -23.63 -17.89 -2.34
N GLY A 28 -23.10 -17.24 -1.29
CA GLY A 28 -21.66 -17.21 -1.00
C GLY A 28 -20.83 -16.38 -1.98
N ARG A 29 -21.45 -15.58 -2.85
CA ARG A 29 -20.74 -14.73 -3.82
C ARG A 29 -19.93 -13.65 -3.11
N LEU A 30 -18.69 -13.40 -3.52
CA LEU A 30 -17.90 -12.27 -3.02
C LEU A 30 -18.54 -10.95 -3.47
N LEU A 31 -18.81 -10.05 -2.52
CA LEU A 31 -19.41 -8.73 -2.76
C LEU A 31 -18.40 -7.61 -2.62
N PHE A 32 -17.69 -7.58 -1.48
CA PHE A 32 -16.79 -6.48 -1.11
C PHE A 32 -15.57 -7.02 -0.38
N PHE A 33 -14.64 -6.12 -0.08
CA PHE A 33 -13.60 -6.34 0.91
C PHE A 33 -13.67 -5.25 1.97
N THR A 34 -13.45 -5.61 3.22
CA THR A 34 -13.01 -4.68 4.26
C THR A 34 -11.53 -4.90 4.50
N ALA A 35 -10.78 -3.81 4.67
CA ALA A 35 -9.36 -3.88 4.92
C ALA A 35 -8.94 -2.83 5.95
N SER A 36 -7.96 -3.21 6.77
CA SER A 36 -7.33 -2.35 7.75
C SER A 36 -5.84 -2.58 7.68
N ARG A 37 -5.05 -1.51 7.72
CA ARG A 37 -3.59 -1.54 7.83
C ARG A 37 -3.19 -0.89 9.14
N ALA A 38 -2.27 -1.51 9.85
CA ALA A 38 -1.70 -1.00 11.09
C ALA A 38 -0.18 -1.13 11.03
N HIS A 39 0.52 -0.17 11.62
CA HIS A 39 1.96 -0.23 11.78
C HIS A 39 2.28 -1.03 13.05
N HIS A 40 3.01 -2.14 12.90
CA HIS A 40 3.48 -2.95 14.00
C HIS A 40 4.84 -2.42 14.46
N ALA A 41 4.97 -2.06 15.73
CA ALA A 41 6.19 -1.48 16.29
C ALA A 41 7.40 -2.44 16.25
N GLU A 42 7.15 -3.74 16.06
CA GLU A 42 8.14 -4.81 15.95
C GLU A 42 7.56 -5.89 15.04
N ILE A 43 8.32 -6.36 14.04
CA ILE A 43 7.92 -7.50 13.19
C ILE A 43 9.12 -8.43 12.91
N GLY A 44 10.13 -8.39 13.80
CA GLY A 44 11.42 -9.04 13.63
C GLY A 44 12.50 -8.12 13.07
N GLY A 45 13.38 -8.68 12.25
CA GLY A 45 14.46 -7.96 11.58
C GLY A 45 15.79 -8.00 12.32
N ILE A 46 16.84 -7.46 11.73
CA ILE A 46 18.23 -7.55 12.26
C ILE A 46 18.46 -6.76 13.55
N VAL A 47 17.62 -5.77 13.86
CA VAL A 47 17.66 -4.98 15.10
C VAL A 47 16.26 -4.84 15.70
N PRO A 48 16.14 -4.58 17.02
CA PRO A 48 14.85 -4.29 17.64
C PRO A 48 14.18 -3.01 17.09
N GLY A 49 12.86 -3.02 17.00
CA GLY A 49 12.03 -1.94 16.44
C GLY A 49 11.46 -2.30 15.06
N SER A 50 10.74 -1.36 14.45
CA SER A 50 10.08 -1.58 13.16
C SER A 50 10.96 -1.20 11.95
N MET A 51 12.05 -0.46 12.16
CA MET A 51 12.84 0.12 11.06
C MET A 51 14.34 -0.17 11.22
N PRO A 52 14.84 -1.32 10.73
CA PRO A 52 16.27 -1.60 10.77
C PRO A 52 17.05 -0.68 9.82
N PRO A 53 17.88 0.26 10.33
CA PRO A 53 18.45 1.34 9.53
C PRO A 53 19.56 0.90 8.56
N PHE A 54 20.13 -0.29 8.77
CA PHE A 54 21.22 -0.83 7.97
C PHE A 54 20.82 -2.11 7.21
N SER A 55 19.53 -2.34 7.03
CA SER A 55 19.03 -3.45 6.21
C SER A 55 19.43 -3.25 4.75
N ARG A 56 19.80 -4.35 4.09
CA ARG A 56 20.20 -4.38 2.67
C ARG A 56 19.25 -5.23 1.85
N SER A 57 18.66 -6.25 2.47
CA SER A 57 17.63 -7.08 1.89
C SER A 57 16.33 -7.00 2.67
N LEU A 58 15.21 -7.32 2.01
CA LEU A 58 13.91 -7.47 2.67
C LEU A 58 13.97 -8.53 3.79
N GLY A 59 14.82 -9.55 3.65
CA GLY A 59 15.06 -10.55 4.70
C GLY A 59 15.62 -9.96 6.00
N ASP A 60 16.33 -8.83 5.94
CA ASP A 60 16.86 -8.14 7.11
C ASP A 60 15.78 -7.36 7.88
N GLU A 61 14.63 -7.13 7.24
CA GLU A 61 13.55 -6.27 7.75
C GLU A 61 12.56 -7.00 8.66
N GLY A 62 12.57 -8.33 8.65
CA GLY A 62 11.79 -9.16 9.56
C GLY A 62 10.89 -10.17 8.88
N VAL A 63 9.77 -10.46 9.51
CA VAL A 63 8.87 -11.54 9.09
C VAL A 63 8.01 -11.08 7.93
N LEU A 64 8.19 -11.73 6.78
CA LEU A 64 7.36 -11.56 5.60
C LEU A 64 6.14 -12.49 5.66
N ILE A 65 4.95 -11.90 5.65
CA ILE A 65 3.65 -12.57 5.64
C ILE A 65 3.04 -12.41 4.25
N ARG A 66 2.98 -13.50 3.48
CA ARG A 66 2.40 -13.52 2.12
C ARG A 66 0.98 -14.09 2.13
N ASN A 67 -0.03 -13.22 2.05
CA ASN A 67 -1.45 -13.60 1.88
C ASN A 67 -1.92 -14.71 2.84
N PHE A 68 -1.49 -14.65 4.10
CA PHE A 68 -1.77 -15.67 5.10
C PHE A 68 -3.26 -15.74 5.40
N ARG A 69 -3.85 -16.92 5.21
CA ARG A 69 -5.26 -17.16 5.54
C ARG A 69 -5.42 -17.39 7.05
N LEU A 70 -5.70 -16.31 7.78
CA LEU A 70 -5.88 -16.33 9.24
C LEU A 70 -7.15 -17.03 9.71
N VAL A 71 -8.25 -16.90 8.97
CA VAL A 71 -9.50 -17.61 9.25
C VAL A 71 -9.87 -18.42 8.02
N ASP A 72 -10.04 -19.72 8.20
CA ASP A 72 -10.46 -20.65 7.14
C ASP A 72 -11.80 -21.26 7.52
N ARG A 73 -12.86 -20.87 6.81
CA ARG A 73 -14.23 -21.42 7.02
C ARG A 73 -14.66 -21.34 8.50
N GLY A 74 -14.35 -20.22 9.16
CA GLY A 74 -14.65 -20.00 10.58
C GLY A 74 -13.63 -20.58 11.56
N ALA A 75 -12.70 -21.42 11.11
CA ALA A 75 -11.61 -21.91 11.95
C ALA A 75 -10.47 -20.89 12.02
N SER A 76 -10.10 -20.49 13.24
CA SER A 76 -8.92 -19.65 13.47
C SER A 76 -7.64 -20.42 13.18
N ARG A 77 -6.68 -19.75 12.53
CA ARG A 77 -5.30 -20.22 12.29
C ARG A 77 -4.29 -19.32 13.00
N GLU A 78 -4.68 -18.76 14.15
CA GLU A 78 -3.82 -17.90 14.97
C GLU A 78 -2.54 -18.62 15.40
N ASP A 79 -2.61 -19.89 15.80
CA ASP A 79 -1.42 -20.66 16.17
C ASP A 79 -0.43 -20.80 15.01
N ALA A 80 -0.93 -20.99 13.78
CA ALA A 80 -0.08 -21.02 12.60
C ALA A 80 0.51 -19.63 12.26
N LEU A 81 -0.20 -18.54 12.56
CA LEU A 81 0.36 -17.19 12.45
C LEU A 81 1.43 -16.95 13.51
N ARG A 82 1.22 -17.44 14.74
CA ARG A 82 2.19 -17.39 15.83
C ARG A 82 3.48 -18.11 15.45
N GLU A 83 3.36 -19.31 14.89
CA GLU A 83 4.50 -20.08 14.37
C GLU A 83 5.23 -19.31 13.26
N LEU A 84 4.49 -18.71 12.32
CA LEU A 84 5.07 -17.89 11.25
C LEU A 84 5.86 -16.70 11.81
N LEU A 85 5.27 -15.96 12.76
CA LEU A 85 5.92 -14.80 13.41
C LEU A 85 7.15 -15.19 14.23
N ALA A 86 7.18 -16.42 14.77
CA ALA A 86 8.32 -16.97 15.49
C ALA A 86 9.35 -17.68 14.59
N SER A 87 9.15 -17.65 13.27
CA SER A 87 9.99 -18.36 12.29
C SER A 87 10.95 -17.45 11.52
N GLY A 88 11.88 -18.08 10.81
CA GLY A 88 12.85 -17.40 9.94
C GLY A 88 14.12 -16.95 10.67
N PRO A 89 15.07 -16.33 9.95
CA PRO A 89 16.35 -15.90 10.52
C PRO A 89 16.21 -14.76 11.53
N HIS A 90 15.20 -13.91 11.34
CA HIS A 90 14.95 -12.72 12.15
C HIS A 90 13.48 -12.68 12.59
N PRO A 91 13.06 -13.61 13.47
CA PRO A 91 11.67 -13.71 13.92
C PRO A 91 11.26 -12.49 14.73
N SER A 92 9.95 -12.29 14.88
CA SER A 92 9.42 -11.28 15.79
C SER A 92 9.86 -11.55 17.24
N ARG A 93 10.20 -10.47 17.93
CA ARG A 93 10.55 -10.48 19.36
C ARG A 93 9.33 -10.29 20.26
N ASN A 94 8.18 -9.87 19.72
CA ASN A 94 6.96 -9.65 20.47
C ASN A 94 5.71 -10.21 19.76
N VAL A 95 5.73 -11.53 19.50
CA VAL A 95 4.60 -12.24 18.87
C VAL A 95 3.25 -12.00 19.57
N PRO A 96 3.14 -11.96 20.93
CA PRO A 96 1.86 -11.65 21.58
C PRO A 96 1.27 -10.29 21.18
N GLU A 97 2.10 -9.24 21.07
CA GLU A 97 1.68 -7.91 20.64
C GLU A 97 1.25 -7.93 19.16
N ASN A 98 2.01 -8.56 18.28
CA ASN A 98 1.62 -8.70 16.88
C ASN A 98 0.26 -9.38 16.70
N LEU A 99 -0.01 -10.43 17.48
CA LEU A 99 -1.31 -11.13 17.42
C LEU A 99 -2.45 -10.28 18.00
N ALA A 100 -2.17 -9.46 19.02
CA ALA A 100 -3.13 -8.51 19.56
C ALA A 100 -3.52 -7.43 18.52
N ASP A 101 -2.54 -6.86 17.82
CA ASP A 101 -2.77 -5.89 16.73
C ASP A 101 -3.58 -6.51 15.59
N VAL A 102 -3.21 -7.73 15.15
CA VAL A 102 -3.97 -8.46 14.12
C VAL A 102 -5.40 -8.73 14.60
N SER A 103 -5.61 -9.06 15.88
CA SER A 103 -6.95 -9.28 16.45
C SER A 103 -7.78 -8.00 16.43
N ALA A 104 -7.18 -6.85 16.77
CA ALA A 104 -7.85 -5.55 16.68
C ALA A 104 -8.25 -5.22 15.23
N GLN A 105 -7.37 -5.48 14.27
CA GLN A 105 -7.64 -5.32 12.83
C GLN A 105 -8.78 -6.24 12.34
N VAL A 106 -8.82 -7.50 12.79
CA VAL A 106 -9.94 -8.42 12.50
C VAL A 106 -11.26 -7.87 13.06
N ALA A 107 -11.25 -7.36 14.29
CA ALA A 107 -12.44 -6.75 14.89
C ALA A 107 -12.92 -5.52 14.11
N ALA A 108 -11.99 -4.64 13.70
CA ALA A 108 -12.30 -3.47 12.88
C ALA A 108 -12.93 -3.86 11.54
N ASN A 109 -12.33 -4.84 10.84
CA ASN A 109 -12.85 -5.34 9.58
C ASN A 109 -14.22 -6.01 9.72
N ASN A 110 -14.46 -6.77 10.79
CA ASN A 110 -15.75 -7.39 11.07
C ASN A 110 -16.84 -6.34 11.33
N SER A 111 -16.50 -5.23 11.98
CA SER A 111 -17.42 -4.09 12.11
C SER A 111 -17.82 -3.55 10.73
N GLY A 112 -16.85 -3.39 9.82
CA GLY A 112 -17.12 -3.00 8.43
C GLY A 112 -18.00 -4.01 7.67
N VAL A 113 -17.79 -5.32 7.87
CA VAL A 113 -18.61 -6.39 7.25
C VAL A 113 -20.07 -6.24 7.68
N VAL A 114 -20.33 -6.05 8.99
CA VAL A 114 -21.67 -5.87 9.54
C VAL A 114 -22.32 -4.60 8.98
N GLN A 115 -21.60 -3.48 8.96
CA GLN A 115 -22.12 -2.21 8.47
C GLN A 115 -22.45 -2.24 6.97
N LEU A 116 -21.60 -2.86 6.15
CA LEU A 116 -21.89 -3.07 4.73
C LEU A 116 -23.11 -3.97 4.52
N GLY A 117 -23.26 -5.02 5.32
CA GLY A 117 -24.46 -5.87 5.31
C GLY A 117 -25.74 -5.09 5.63
N GLN A 118 -25.69 -4.21 6.63
CA GLN A 118 -26.81 -3.32 7.00
C GLN A 118 -27.14 -2.32 5.89
N LEU A 119 -26.14 -1.76 5.21
CA LEU A 119 -26.35 -0.87 4.06
C LEU A 119 -27.03 -1.60 2.91
N VAL A 120 -26.56 -2.81 2.58
CA VAL A 120 -27.17 -3.64 1.53
C VAL A 120 -28.61 -4.02 1.89
N GLN A 121 -28.89 -4.38 3.15
CA GLN A 121 -30.25 -4.67 3.59
C GLN A 121 -31.18 -3.45 3.46
N ARG A 122 -30.66 -2.25 3.74
CA ARG A 122 -31.44 -1.01 3.71
C ARG A 122 -31.67 -0.47 2.29
N TYR A 123 -30.67 -0.58 1.42
CA TYR A 123 -30.68 0.09 0.12
C TYR A 123 -30.62 -0.84 -1.10
N SER A 124 -30.47 -2.15 -0.90
CA SER A 124 -30.11 -3.15 -1.92
C SER A 124 -28.63 -3.14 -2.31
N LEU A 125 -28.16 -4.27 -2.84
CA LEU A 125 -26.78 -4.45 -3.28
C LEU A 125 -26.47 -3.55 -4.48
N GLU A 126 -27.40 -3.45 -5.42
CA GLU A 126 -27.27 -2.68 -6.65
C GLU A 126 -27.04 -1.20 -6.35
N VAL A 127 -27.81 -0.65 -5.40
CA VAL A 127 -27.66 0.76 -5.00
C VAL A 127 -26.32 1.00 -4.30
N VAL A 128 -25.96 0.14 -3.34
CA VAL A 128 -24.66 0.28 -2.63
C VAL A 128 -23.49 0.20 -3.61
N ALA A 129 -23.50 -0.77 -4.52
CA ALA A 129 -22.47 -0.94 -5.55
C ALA A 129 -22.42 0.28 -6.51
N ALA A 130 -23.57 0.81 -6.92
CA ALA A 130 -23.63 2.01 -7.75
C ALA A 130 -23.00 3.22 -7.06
N TYR A 131 -23.31 3.47 -5.78
CA TYR A 131 -22.74 4.59 -5.04
C TYR A 131 -21.24 4.44 -4.78
N MET A 132 -20.73 3.22 -4.58
CA MET A 132 -19.28 2.97 -4.53
C MET A 132 -18.60 3.36 -5.85
N GLY A 133 -19.27 3.13 -6.99
CA GLY A 133 -18.82 3.59 -8.31
C GLY A 133 -18.90 5.11 -8.44
N HIS A 134 -20.02 5.72 -8.05
CA HIS A 134 -20.22 7.17 -8.14
C HIS A 134 -19.20 7.96 -7.32
N ILE A 135 -18.80 7.48 -6.13
CA ILE A 135 -17.77 8.12 -5.32
C ILE A 135 -16.41 8.12 -6.04
N GLN A 136 -16.07 7.03 -6.73
CA GLN A 136 -14.83 6.96 -7.52
C GLN A 136 -14.90 7.84 -8.78
N GLN A 137 -16.03 7.80 -9.47
CA GLN A 137 -16.25 8.62 -10.67
C GLN A 137 -16.19 10.12 -10.35
N ALA A 138 -16.81 10.55 -9.25
CA ALA A 138 -16.74 11.93 -8.79
C ALA A 138 -15.29 12.36 -8.51
N ALA A 139 -14.46 11.48 -7.92
CA ALA A 139 -13.05 11.78 -7.71
C ALA A 139 -12.26 11.89 -9.02
N SER A 140 -12.56 11.06 -10.03
CA SER A 140 -11.97 11.18 -11.37
C SER A 140 -12.36 12.49 -12.03
N GLU A 141 -13.65 12.85 -12.05
CA GLU A 141 -14.15 14.10 -12.63
C GLU A 141 -13.50 15.32 -11.99
N LYS A 142 -13.36 15.31 -10.66
CA LYS A 142 -12.69 16.39 -9.93
C LYS A 142 -11.20 16.48 -10.26
N MET A 143 -10.52 15.35 -10.42
CA MET A 143 -9.13 15.36 -10.86
C MET A 143 -9.00 15.88 -12.30
N ARG A 144 -9.86 15.46 -13.22
CA ARG A 144 -9.88 15.93 -14.62
C ARG A 144 -10.01 17.44 -14.70
N LEU A 145 -10.94 18.02 -13.94
CA LEU A 145 -11.11 19.48 -13.85
C LEU A 145 -9.85 20.16 -13.32
N ALA A 146 -9.27 19.66 -12.22
CA ALA A 146 -8.06 20.25 -11.65
C ALA A 146 -6.84 20.14 -12.59
N LEU A 147 -6.73 19.06 -13.38
CA LEU A 147 -5.71 18.94 -14.43
C LEU A 147 -5.92 19.94 -15.56
N GLY A 148 -7.17 20.15 -16.00
CA GLY A 148 -7.50 21.07 -17.08
C GLY A 148 -7.24 22.56 -16.76
N GLU A 149 -7.05 22.90 -15.49
CA GLU A 149 -6.61 24.24 -15.06
C GLU A 149 -5.09 24.44 -15.19
N ILE A 150 -4.32 23.36 -15.30
CA ILE A 150 -2.86 23.41 -15.45
C ILE A 150 -2.54 23.51 -16.94
N PRO A 151 -1.66 24.44 -17.38
CA PRO A 151 -1.28 24.54 -18.78
C PRO A 151 -0.69 23.23 -19.32
N ASP A 152 -1.09 22.85 -20.53
CA ASP A 152 -0.49 21.72 -21.23
C ASP A 152 1.03 21.89 -21.34
N GLY A 153 1.75 20.80 -21.10
CA GLY A 153 3.21 20.82 -21.16
C GLY A 153 3.86 19.65 -20.43
N THR A 154 5.20 19.69 -20.39
CA THR A 154 6.01 18.70 -19.67
C THR A 154 6.84 19.40 -18.61
N TYR A 155 6.64 18.99 -17.36
CA TYR A 155 7.30 19.51 -16.18
C TYR A 155 8.31 18.50 -15.67
N ASN A 156 9.58 18.88 -15.63
CA ASN A 156 10.67 17.99 -15.25
C ASN A 156 11.30 18.43 -13.93
N ARG A 157 11.58 17.46 -13.05
CA ARG A 157 12.34 17.69 -11.82
C ARG A 157 13.22 16.50 -11.52
N THR A 158 14.45 16.79 -11.09
CA THR A 158 15.31 15.81 -10.40
C THR A 158 15.58 16.33 -9.00
N ASP A 159 15.31 15.52 -8.00
CA ASP A 159 15.75 15.71 -6.62
C ASP A 159 16.73 14.60 -6.22
N HIS A 160 17.34 14.70 -5.04
CA HIS A 160 18.32 13.73 -4.57
C HIS A 160 18.03 13.31 -3.13
N LEU A 161 18.25 12.02 -2.85
CA LEU A 161 18.41 11.55 -1.49
C LEU A 161 19.70 12.13 -0.88
N ASP A 162 19.81 12.09 0.45
CA ASP A 162 20.98 12.62 1.17
C ASP A 162 22.29 11.89 0.79
N ASN A 163 22.20 10.66 0.28
CA ASN A 163 23.33 9.92 -0.26
C ASN A 163 23.71 10.28 -1.71
N GLY A 164 23.01 11.24 -2.32
CA GLY A 164 23.21 11.70 -3.69
C GLY A 164 22.50 10.87 -4.77
N SER A 165 21.67 9.88 -4.42
CA SER A 165 20.92 9.10 -5.42
C SER A 165 19.81 9.94 -6.05
N PRO A 166 19.71 10.02 -7.39
CA PRO A 166 18.74 10.87 -8.06
C PRO A 166 17.34 10.24 -8.10
N ILE A 167 16.32 11.07 -7.87
CA ILE A 167 14.92 10.78 -8.13
C ILE A 167 14.46 11.75 -9.21
N THR A 168 14.10 11.22 -10.37
CA THR A 168 13.72 12.02 -11.54
C THR A 168 12.26 11.75 -11.86
N VAL A 169 11.51 12.82 -12.11
CA VAL A 169 10.13 12.76 -12.57
C VAL A 169 9.91 13.73 -13.73
N SER A 170 9.24 13.23 -14.76
CA SER A 170 8.64 14.02 -15.84
C SER A 170 7.12 13.91 -15.72
N ILE A 171 6.43 15.03 -15.61
CA ILE A 171 4.97 15.08 -15.56
C ILE A 171 4.49 15.76 -16.83
N ALA A 172 3.88 15.00 -17.73
CA ALA A 172 3.25 15.52 -18.93
C ALA A 172 1.75 15.73 -18.68
N ILE A 173 1.26 16.94 -18.88
CA ILE A 173 -0.17 17.29 -18.77
C ILE A 173 -0.69 17.62 -20.17
N ALA A 174 -1.81 17.01 -20.53
CA ALA A 174 -2.50 17.25 -21.79
C ALA A 174 -4.01 17.23 -21.54
N GLY A 175 -4.62 18.41 -21.57
CA GLY A 175 -6.01 18.65 -21.19
C GLY A 175 -6.29 18.14 -19.78
N GLU A 176 -7.13 17.12 -19.67
CA GLU A 176 -7.61 16.57 -18.41
C GLU A 176 -6.87 15.29 -17.97
N THR A 177 -5.67 15.06 -18.49
CA THR A 177 -4.88 13.84 -18.22
C THR A 177 -3.44 14.16 -17.87
N ALA A 178 -2.82 13.29 -17.07
CA ALA A 178 -1.42 13.39 -16.70
C ALA A 178 -0.67 12.06 -16.89
N GLU A 179 0.56 12.14 -17.37
CA GLU A 179 1.52 11.03 -17.35
C GLU A 179 2.69 11.40 -16.41
N VAL A 180 2.91 10.57 -15.39
CA VAL A 180 4.04 10.70 -14.46
C VAL A 180 5.07 9.62 -14.79
N ASP A 181 6.20 10.02 -15.34
CA ASP A 181 7.29 9.14 -15.73
C ASP A 181 8.51 9.30 -14.80
N PHE A 182 8.85 8.23 -14.09
CA PHE A 182 10.02 8.16 -13.20
C PHE A 182 11.30 7.67 -13.90
N SER A 183 11.30 7.59 -15.24
CA SER A 183 12.50 7.27 -16.03
C SER A 183 13.63 8.25 -15.74
N GLY A 184 14.84 7.70 -15.54
CA GLY A 184 16.01 8.48 -15.13
C GLY A 184 16.21 8.58 -13.60
N THR A 185 15.32 7.98 -12.81
CA THR A 185 15.59 7.70 -11.39
C THR A 185 16.73 6.69 -11.23
N GLY A 186 17.53 6.84 -10.18
CA GLY A 186 18.72 6.02 -9.90
C GLY A 186 18.41 4.52 -9.73
N PRO A 187 19.44 3.66 -9.90
CA PRO A 187 19.28 2.21 -9.79
C PRO A 187 18.92 1.78 -8.36
N VAL A 188 18.42 0.56 -8.22
CA VAL A 188 18.21 -0.08 -6.90
C VAL A 188 19.47 0.01 -6.05
N MET A 189 19.32 0.43 -4.80
CA MET A 189 20.41 0.68 -3.86
C MET A 189 20.67 -0.54 -2.96
N ASP A 190 21.94 -0.72 -2.55
CA ASP A 190 22.35 -1.63 -1.47
C ASP A 190 22.11 -0.98 -0.09
N SER A 191 20.87 -0.55 0.14
CA SER A 191 20.39 0.07 1.38
C SER A 191 18.89 -0.10 1.52
N ASN A 192 18.31 0.35 2.63
CA ASN A 192 16.87 0.31 2.88
C ASN A 192 16.09 1.51 2.33
N LEU A 193 16.76 2.40 1.61
CA LEU A 193 16.15 3.61 1.05
C LEU A 193 15.42 3.35 -0.28
N ASN A 194 15.28 2.09 -0.71
CA ASN A 194 14.45 1.78 -1.87
C ASN A 194 12.97 1.94 -1.49
N ALA A 195 12.16 2.50 -2.38
CA ALA A 195 10.71 2.49 -2.27
C ALA A 195 10.13 1.45 -3.23
N ASN A 196 8.89 1.05 -3.00
CA ASN A 196 8.17 0.17 -3.91
C ASN A 196 7.05 0.92 -4.66
N ARG A 197 6.46 0.25 -5.65
CA ARG A 197 5.35 0.79 -6.44
C ARG A 197 4.18 1.29 -5.60
N ALA A 198 3.84 0.63 -4.50
CA ALA A 198 2.72 1.03 -3.66
C ALA A 198 3.00 2.38 -2.97
N ILE A 199 4.22 2.59 -2.46
CA ILE A 199 4.67 3.86 -1.89
C ILE A 199 4.63 4.98 -2.93
N VAL A 200 5.18 4.73 -4.13
CA VAL A 200 5.19 5.74 -5.21
C VAL A 200 3.78 6.09 -5.65
N THR A 201 2.90 5.09 -5.80
CA THR A 201 1.50 5.30 -6.18
C THR A 201 0.76 6.11 -5.12
N ALA A 202 1.02 5.85 -3.83
CA ALA A 202 0.43 6.61 -2.73
C ALA A 202 0.95 8.06 -2.68
N ALA A 203 2.23 8.30 -2.95
CA ALA A 203 2.81 9.64 -3.06
C ALA A 203 2.16 10.43 -4.21
N CYS A 204 2.05 9.83 -5.40
CA CYS A 204 1.34 10.44 -6.53
C CYS A 204 -0.13 10.73 -6.18
N LEU A 205 -0.84 9.75 -5.60
CA LEU A 205 -2.24 9.92 -5.18
C LEU A 205 -2.39 11.11 -4.22
N TYR A 206 -1.49 11.24 -3.24
CA TYR A 206 -1.49 12.35 -2.29
C TYR A 206 -1.30 13.70 -3.00
N VAL A 207 -0.27 13.84 -3.85
CA VAL A 207 0.00 15.08 -4.58
C VAL A 207 -1.18 15.48 -5.46
N PHE A 208 -1.70 14.56 -6.29
CA PHE A 208 -2.84 14.83 -7.16
C PHE A 208 -4.12 15.15 -6.37
N ARG A 209 -4.36 14.44 -5.25
CA ARG A 209 -5.49 14.75 -4.37
C ARG A 209 -5.41 16.16 -3.78
N CYS A 210 -4.21 16.64 -3.46
CA CYS A 210 -3.99 17.99 -2.95
C CYS A 210 -4.29 19.07 -4.02
N LEU A 211 -4.03 18.79 -5.31
CA LEU A 211 -4.34 19.73 -6.40
C LEU A 211 -5.84 20.01 -6.54
N ILE A 212 -6.70 19.05 -6.22
CA ILE A 212 -8.17 19.22 -6.32
C ILE A 212 -8.68 20.33 -5.39
N ASN A 213 -8.01 20.57 -4.25
CA ASN A 213 -8.37 21.64 -3.29
C ASN A 213 -9.86 21.68 -2.86
N GLU A 214 -10.53 20.52 -2.83
CA GLU A 214 -11.90 20.35 -2.34
C GLU A 214 -11.97 19.24 -1.29
N ASP A 215 -13.04 19.22 -0.49
CA ASP A 215 -13.32 18.15 0.45
C ASP A 215 -14.03 16.98 -0.25
N ILE A 216 -13.24 16.12 -0.88
CA ILE A 216 -13.69 14.86 -1.50
C ILE A 216 -13.10 13.64 -0.78
N PRO A 217 -13.80 12.48 -0.73
CA PRO A 217 -13.26 11.25 -0.17
C PRO A 217 -11.98 10.80 -0.89
N LEU A 218 -10.94 10.44 -0.13
CA LEU A 218 -9.71 9.88 -0.68
C LEU A 218 -9.97 8.48 -1.25
N ASN A 219 -9.83 8.32 -2.56
CA ASN A 219 -9.97 7.04 -3.24
C ASN A 219 -9.19 7.02 -4.57
N SER A 220 -9.04 5.83 -5.16
CA SER A 220 -8.25 5.62 -6.38
C SER A 220 -8.83 6.26 -7.65
N GLY A 221 -10.07 6.77 -7.63
CA GLY A 221 -10.65 7.52 -8.73
C GLY A 221 -9.83 8.76 -9.11
N VAL A 222 -9.12 9.36 -8.15
CA VAL A 222 -8.16 10.47 -8.39
C VAL A 222 -7.06 10.06 -9.38
N LEU A 223 -6.67 8.79 -9.41
CA LEU A 223 -5.62 8.32 -10.31
C LEU A 223 -6.15 7.83 -11.67
N GLU A 224 -7.48 7.80 -11.89
CA GLU A 224 -8.03 7.34 -13.17
C GLU A 224 -7.52 8.14 -14.39
N PRO A 225 -7.43 9.49 -14.35
CA PRO A 225 -6.84 10.27 -15.44
C PRO A 225 -5.29 10.34 -15.40
N VAL A 226 -4.64 9.61 -14.48
CA VAL A 226 -3.20 9.68 -14.24
C VAL A 226 -2.52 8.35 -14.57
N THR A 227 -1.62 8.37 -15.54
CA THR A 227 -0.77 7.21 -15.85
C THR A 227 0.56 7.32 -15.11
N ILE A 228 0.93 6.30 -14.32
CA ILE A 228 2.22 6.25 -13.62
C ILE A 228 3.14 5.25 -14.33
N ARG A 229 4.18 5.77 -14.98
CA ARG A 229 5.26 4.98 -15.56
C ARG A 229 6.42 4.88 -14.58
N LEU A 230 6.68 3.66 -14.15
CA LEU A 230 7.66 3.37 -13.11
C LEU A 230 8.52 2.17 -13.54
N PRO A 231 9.73 2.41 -14.11
CA PRO A 231 10.65 1.36 -14.54
C PRO A 231 11.29 0.65 -13.34
N GLU A 232 12.16 -0.33 -13.60
CA GLU A 232 13.01 -0.90 -12.54
C GLU A 232 14.06 0.13 -12.10
N CYS A 233 13.99 0.55 -10.84
CA CYS A 233 14.85 1.56 -10.23
C CYS A 233 14.71 1.52 -8.70
N LEU A 234 15.36 2.43 -7.96
CA LEU A 234 15.21 2.49 -6.50
C LEU A 234 13.78 2.72 -6.00
N LEU A 235 12.87 3.20 -6.87
CA LEU A 235 11.45 3.40 -6.54
C LEU A 235 10.55 2.20 -6.91
N ASN A 236 11.11 1.18 -7.56
CA ASN A 236 10.42 -0.04 -7.96
C ASN A 236 11.46 -1.16 -8.19
N PRO A 237 12.11 -1.63 -7.11
CA PRO A 237 13.03 -2.76 -7.20
C PRO A 237 12.28 -4.02 -7.66
N PRO A 238 12.94 -4.95 -8.34
CA PRO A 238 12.31 -6.20 -8.76
C PRO A 238 12.08 -7.13 -7.55
N GLU A 239 11.02 -7.96 -7.62
CA GLU A 239 10.81 -9.04 -6.65
C GLU A 239 11.75 -10.21 -6.97
N HIS A 240 12.33 -10.81 -5.93
CA HIS A 240 13.04 -12.08 -6.03
C HIS A 240 12.35 -13.16 -5.19
N GLU A 241 12.54 -14.42 -5.58
CA GLU A 241 11.92 -15.58 -4.91
C GLU A 241 12.20 -15.61 -3.39
N ALA A 242 13.47 -15.35 -3.02
CA ALA A 242 13.90 -15.26 -1.64
C ALA A 242 13.90 -13.80 -1.14
N PRO A 243 13.33 -13.50 0.04
CA PRO A 243 13.38 -12.17 0.64
C PRO A 243 14.80 -11.65 0.86
N SER A 244 15.77 -12.53 1.15
CA SER A 244 17.19 -12.18 1.30
C SER A 244 17.85 -11.69 0.01
N ARG A 245 17.19 -11.86 -1.14
CA ARG A 245 17.64 -11.35 -2.45
C ARG A 245 16.84 -10.15 -2.93
N SER A 246 15.71 -9.87 -2.29
CA SER A 246 14.87 -8.71 -2.58
C SER A 246 15.43 -7.50 -1.84
N ALA A 247 15.41 -6.32 -2.47
CA ALA A 247 15.95 -5.10 -1.86
C ALA A 247 15.20 -4.74 -0.57
N ALA A 248 15.93 -4.18 0.41
CA ALA A 248 15.32 -3.57 1.59
C ALA A 248 14.53 -2.30 1.17
N VAL A 249 13.37 -2.08 1.78
CA VAL A 249 12.40 -1.02 1.42
C VAL A 249 11.85 -0.21 2.61
N VAL A 250 12.20 -0.55 3.86
CA VAL A 250 11.60 0.07 5.05
C VAL A 250 11.87 1.58 5.15
N GLY A 251 13.07 2.02 4.76
CA GLY A 251 13.44 3.43 4.69
C GLY A 251 12.75 4.16 3.53
N GLY A 252 12.37 3.45 2.47
CA GLY A 252 11.66 4.03 1.34
C GLY A 252 10.32 4.65 1.70
N ASN A 253 9.64 4.10 2.70
CA ASN A 253 8.33 4.58 3.14
C ASN A 253 8.39 5.93 3.86
N VAL A 254 9.45 6.21 4.62
CA VAL A 254 9.55 7.41 5.48
C VAL A 254 10.59 8.42 5.01
N GLU A 255 11.61 8.01 4.26
CA GLU A 255 12.67 8.89 3.76
C GLU A 255 12.47 9.18 2.27
N THR A 256 12.47 8.13 1.44
CA THR A 256 12.44 8.28 -0.03
C THR A 256 11.12 8.84 -0.51
N SER A 257 10.00 8.43 0.10
CA SER A 257 8.67 8.96 -0.22
C SER A 257 8.58 10.48 -0.06
N GLN A 258 9.32 11.06 0.91
CA GLN A 258 9.32 12.50 1.15
C GLN A 258 10.01 13.29 0.04
N ARG A 259 10.93 12.66 -0.71
CA ARG A 259 11.54 13.26 -1.92
C ARG A 259 10.70 13.05 -3.17
N VAL A 260 9.78 12.08 -3.16
CA VAL A 260 8.85 11.85 -4.27
C VAL A 260 7.68 12.84 -4.24
N VAL A 261 7.21 13.22 -3.04
CA VAL A 261 6.18 14.25 -2.81
C VAL A 261 6.73 15.65 -3.05
#